data_AF-A0A1Y4D7G9-F1
#
_entry.id   AF-A0A1Y4D7G9-F1
#
_cell.length_a   1.000
_cell.length_b   1.000
_cell.length_c   1.000
_cell.angle_alpha   90.00
_cell.angle_beta   90.00
_cell.angle_gamma   90.00
#
_symmetry.space_group_name_H-M   'P 1'
#
loop_
_entity.id
_entity.type
_entity.pdbx_description
1 polymer ?
#
loop_
_entity_poly.entity_id
_entity_poly.type
_entity_poly.pdbx_seq_one_letter_code
_entity_poly.pdbx_strand_id
1 'polypeptide(L)' 'MEIIQGKSFDEERALYGKQHLHLIDCAFTGEADGESAVKECSDVIAENCLCNLRYPFWHVHGLVLTSSPA' A
#
# COMPACT_ATOMS: atom_id res chain seq x y z
N MET A 1 12.58 -8.78 1.11
CA MET A 1 11.21 -8.50 1.54
C MET A 1 11.28 -7.50 2.69
N GLU A 2 10.80 -6.28 2.49
CA GLU A 2 10.65 -5.24 3.53
C GLU A 2 9.23 -5.34 4.11
N ILE A 3 9.11 -5.39 5.45
CA ILE A 3 7.81 -5.44 6.14
C ILE A 3 7.51 -4.05 6.70
N ILE A 4 6.32 -3.55 6.39
CA ILE A 4 5.78 -2.30 6.94
C ILE A 4 4.47 -2.65 7.63
N GLN A 5 4.38 -2.38 8.93
CA GLN A 5 3.21 -2.74 9.72
C GLN A 5 2.61 -1.56 10.46
N GLY A 6 1.27 -1.46 10.48
CA GLY A 6 0.52 -0.52 11.31
C GLY A 6 0.73 0.96 10.97
N LYS A 7 1.15 1.26 9.74
CA LYS A 7 1.42 2.63 9.29
C LYS A 7 0.26 3.20 8.47
N SER A 8 0.02 4.50 8.62
CA SER A 8 -0.87 5.26 7.73
C SER A 8 -0.07 6.05 6.70
N PHE A 9 -0.62 6.14 5.49
CA PHE A 9 -0.11 6.92 4.36
C PHE A 9 -1.25 7.74 3.77
N ASP A 10 -1.12 9.05 3.77
CA ASP A 10 -2.09 9.97 3.18
C ASP A 10 -1.54 10.72 1.96
N GLU A 11 -0.21 10.72 1.79
CA GLU A 11 0.52 11.42 0.73
C GLU A 11 0.43 10.74 -0.66
N GLU A 12 0.56 11.54 -1.71
CA GLU A 12 0.71 11.05 -3.08
C GLU A 12 2.02 10.28 -3.24
N ARG A 13 1.95 9.05 -3.78
CA ARG A 13 3.12 8.22 -4.13
C ARG A 13 4.08 7.93 -2.97
N ALA A 14 3.57 7.79 -1.75
CA ALA A 14 4.35 7.55 -0.54
C ALA A 14 5.35 6.38 -0.62
N LEU A 15 5.06 5.34 -1.40
CA LEU A 15 5.88 4.14 -1.58
C LEU A 15 6.39 3.95 -3.02
N TYR A 16 6.53 5.03 -3.78
CA TYR A 16 6.92 5.00 -5.19
C TYR A 16 8.16 4.15 -5.47
N GLY A 17 8.06 3.26 -6.47
CA GLY A 17 9.18 2.48 -7.00
C GLY A 17 9.68 1.37 -6.07
N LYS A 18 9.07 1.19 -4.88
CA LYS A 18 9.51 0.15 -3.94
C LYS A 18 9.25 -1.26 -4.45
N GLN A 19 10.11 -2.19 -4.07
CA GLN A 19 10.10 -3.57 -4.53
C GLN A 19 10.11 -4.51 -3.31
N HIS A 20 9.44 -5.67 -3.42
CA HIS A 20 9.42 -6.71 -2.39
C HIS A 20 8.87 -6.21 -1.04
N LEU A 21 7.64 -5.68 -1.04
CA LEU A 21 6.98 -5.15 0.15
C LEU A 21 5.96 -6.13 0.73
N HIS A 22 5.88 -6.19 2.05
CA HIS A 22 4.75 -6.77 2.77
C HIS A 22 4.18 -5.69 3.70
N LEU A 23 3.03 -5.15 3.31
CA LEU A 23 2.27 -4.15 4.03
C LEU A 23 1.25 -4.88 4.90
N ILE A 24 1.31 -4.70 6.21
CA ILE A 24 0.45 -5.41 7.16
C ILE A 24 -0.30 -4.39 8.01
N ASP A 25 -1.62 -4.49 8.08
CA ASP A 25 -2.48 -3.58 8.87
C ASP A 25 -2.19 -2.10 8.58
N CYS A 26 -1.82 -1.76 7.34
CA CYS A 26 -1.53 -0.38 6.93
C CYS A 26 -2.79 0.33 6.45
N ALA A 27 -2.82 1.65 6.51
CA ALA A 27 -3.95 2.44 6.06
C ALA A 27 -3.54 3.51 5.04
N PHE A 28 -4.04 3.39 3.82
CA PHE A 28 -3.96 4.44 2.80
C PHE A 28 -5.16 5.37 2.98
N THR A 29 -5.02 6.38 3.83
CA THR A 29 -6.08 7.32 4.22
C THR A 29 -5.49 8.55 4.90
N GLY A 30 -6.15 9.71 4.77
CA GLY A 30 -5.85 10.92 5.55
C GLY A 30 -6.19 12.20 4.79
N GLU A 31 -5.90 13.35 5.41
CA GLU A 31 -6.35 14.67 4.92
C GLU A 31 -5.69 15.10 3.61
N ALA A 32 -4.47 14.62 3.34
CA ALA A 32 -3.76 14.95 2.11
C ALA A 32 -4.43 14.36 0.86
N ASP A 33 -5.33 13.37 1.02
CA ASP A 33 -6.11 12.75 -0.06
C ASP A 33 -5.24 12.42 -1.29
N GLY A 34 -4.07 11.86 -1.01
CA GLY A 34 -3.05 11.54 -2.00
C GLY A 34 -3.54 10.51 -3.02
N GLU A 35 -2.83 10.44 -4.14
CA GLU A 35 -3.12 9.51 -5.20
C GLU A 35 -1.97 8.50 -5.39
N SER A 36 -2.31 7.24 -5.72
CA SER A 36 -1.31 6.26 -6.15
C SER A 36 -0.17 6.06 -5.14
N ALA A 37 -0.51 5.92 -3.86
CA ALA A 37 0.47 5.77 -2.77
C ALA A 37 1.49 4.65 -3.04
N VAL A 38 1.06 3.54 -3.65
CA VAL A 38 1.91 2.43 -4.12
C VAL A 38 1.94 2.47 -5.65
N LYS A 39 2.97 3.12 -6.21
CA LYS A 39 3.08 3.32 -7.67
C LYS A 39 4.42 2.87 -8.24
N GLU A 40 4.39 2.22 -9.41
CA GLU A 40 5.57 1.61 -10.06
C GLU A 40 6.28 0.57 -9.17
N CYS A 41 5.52 -0.15 -8.35
CA CYS A 41 6.05 -1.12 -7.41
C CYS A 41 6.02 -2.56 -7.96
N SER A 42 6.75 -3.45 -7.30
CA SER A 42 6.86 -4.87 -7.66
C SER A 42 6.82 -5.76 -6.44
N ASP A 43 6.21 -6.94 -6.56
CA ASP A 43 6.13 -7.96 -5.52
C ASP A 43 5.63 -7.39 -4.18
N VAL A 44 4.41 -6.84 -4.21
CA VAL A 44 3.77 -6.21 -3.06
C VAL A 44 2.71 -7.15 -2.50
N ILE A 45 2.80 -7.48 -1.22
CA ILE A 45 1.73 -8.14 -0.46
C ILE A 45 1.10 -7.07 0.43
N ALA A 46 -0.18 -6.80 0.26
CA ALA A 46 -0.95 -5.96 1.16
C ALA A 46 -1.96 -6.81 1.93
N GLU A 47 -1.71 -6.94 3.22
CA GLU A 47 -2.46 -7.73 4.17
C GLU A 47 -3.22 -6.81 5.12
N ASN A 48 -4.53 -7.00 5.23
CA ASN A 48 -5.41 -6.23 6.10
C ASN A 48 -5.29 -4.70 5.93
N CYS A 49 -4.99 -4.24 4.73
CA CYS A 49 -4.76 -2.81 4.49
C CYS A 49 -6.07 -2.06 4.18
N LEU A 50 -6.28 -0.93 4.84
CA LEU A 50 -7.37 0.01 4.52
C LEU A 50 -6.98 0.86 3.30
N CYS A 51 -7.87 0.97 2.32
CA CYS A 51 -7.59 1.61 1.03
C CYS A 51 -8.65 2.68 0.70
N ASN A 52 -8.48 3.89 1.25
CA ASN A 52 -9.43 5.01 1.07
C ASN A 52 -8.93 6.10 0.11
N LEU A 53 -7.62 6.17 -0.15
CA LEU A 53 -7.05 7.12 -1.11
C LEU A 53 -7.44 6.81 -2.55
N ARG A 54 -7.21 7.77 -3.46
CA ARG A 54 -7.41 7.55 -4.90
C ARG A 54 -6.37 6.59 -5.45
N TYR A 55 -6.86 5.51 -6.06
CA TYR A 55 -6.05 4.47 -6.72
C TYR A 55 -4.83 4.04 -5.88
N PRO A 56 -4.98 3.51 -4.64
CA PRO A 56 -3.86 3.31 -3.73
C PRO A 56 -2.73 2.45 -4.31
N PHE A 57 -3.07 1.53 -5.21
CA PHE A 57 -2.13 0.75 -6.03
C PHE A 57 -2.26 1.13 -7.49
N TRP A 58 -1.17 1.55 -8.15
CA TRP A 58 -1.16 1.94 -9.56
C TRP A 58 0.13 1.50 -10.26
N HIS A 59 0.04 0.85 -11.43
CA HIS A 59 1.20 0.22 -12.09
C HIS A 59 2.03 -0.68 -11.16
N VAL A 60 1.36 -1.49 -10.34
CA VAL A 60 2.03 -2.46 -9.45
C VAL A 60 2.06 -3.84 -10.14
N HIS A 61 3.25 -4.43 -10.25
CA HIS A 61 3.44 -5.76 -10.78
C HIS A 61 3.53 -6.78 -9.64
N GLY A 62 2.78 -7.89 -9.73
CA GLY A 62 2.81 -8.92 -8.67
C GLY A 62 2.15 -8.49 -7.35
N LEU A 63 1.08 -7.68 -7.42
CA LEU A 63 0.30 -7.30 -6.23
C LEU A 63 -0.54 -8.48 -5.73
N VAL A 64 -0.41 -8.78 -4.43
CA VAL A 64 -1.28 -9.71 -3.68
C VAL A 64 -2.04 -8.92 -2.63
N LEU A 65 -3.37 -9.01 -2.66
CA LEU A 65 -4.25 -8.46 -1.63
C LEU A 65 -4.81 -9.60 -0.79
N THR A 66 -4.67 -9.53 0.52
CA THR A 66 -5.08 -10.59 1.44
C THR A 66 -5.68 -10.02 2.71
N SER A 67 -6.56 -10.80 3.33
CA SER A 67 -7.16 -10.51 4.64
C SER A 67 -7.08 -11.76 5.52
N SER A 68 -6.60 -11.62 6.75
CA SER A 68 -6.55 -12.70 7.73
C SER A 68 -7.85 -12.73 8.54
N PRO A 69 -8.54 -13.89 8.65
CA PRO A 69 -9.71 -14.01 9.52
C PRO A 69 -9.28 -13.85 10.99
N ALA A 70 -10.04 -13.05 11.74
CA ALA A 70 -9.82 -12.78 13.17
C ALA A 70 -10.05 -14.01 14.06
#